data_AF-A0A8H9YV05-F1
#
_entry.id   AF-A0A8H9YV05-F1
#
_cell.length_a   1.000
_cell.length_b   1.000
_cell.length_c   1.000
_cell.angle_alpha   90.00
_cell.angle_beta   90.00
_cell.angle_gamma   90.00
#
_symmetry.space_group_name_H-M   'P 1'
#
loop_
_entity.id
_entity.type
_entity.pdbx_description
1 polymer ?
#
loop_
_entity_poly.entity_id
_entity_poly.type
_entity_poly.pdbx_seq_one_letter_code
_entity_poly.pdbx_strand_id
1 'polypeptide(L)'
;MRLRIQRGESLRSYVARTLYLNFGKHELSSLANGNILTKDVRKIASILGWSGCHGFNRLLHEHTNYPMNSVFKDEHDISYSLASYTNSGYVIESSALSHSFCPDCLSDDIKSLGYSYWRRPLHSDVNVCTKHSTKLVHNCPFCGEHFSVDNHGLEVMWSGCNGRYLNEVVADTGVDEVEAKLASFVVGFYKCSFHIPIEKAICVLIERLLQLRSTTSERIDQLENDLEWLDKRIHSMSCAKSQNNGLMVNVLSFSYFDMVIVYFDRFDHFLNSLRAASASFRPIDSLWHTYNSGGFESLQFVQEDEVHGMGYWSCPYPFKDFAESETLDSLARRKKARYACCDFPAPKKTACL
;
A
#
# COMPACT_ATOMS: atom_id res chain seq x y z
N MET A 1 7.47 -9.43 26.65
CA MET A 1 8.08 -9.75 25.34
C MET A 1 7.02 -9.50 24.28
N ARG A 2 7.26 -8.59 23.32
CA ARG A 2 6.29 -8.27 22.26
C ARG A 2 6.49 -9.23 21.09
N LEU A 3 5.41 -9.77 20.54
CA LEU A 3 5.50 -10.62 19.35
C LEU A 3 5.96 -9.77 18.16
N ARG A 4 6.90 -10.30 17.37
CA ARG A 4 7.32 -9.67 16.13
C ARG A 4 6.31 -10.01 15.03
N ILE A 5 5.95 -9.01 14.23
CA ILE A 5 5.27 -9.23 12.95
C ILE A 5 6.27 -9.80 11.94
N GLN A 6 5.87 -10.84 11.20
CA GLN A 6 6.73 -11.48 10.21
C GLN A 6 6.72 -10.73 8.88
N ARG A 7 7.81 -10.86 8.10
CA ARG A 7 7.89 -10.22 6.78
C ARG A 7 6.76 -10.70 5.87
N GLY A 8 5.94 -9.76 5.40
CA GLY A 8 4.79 -10.06 4.56
C GLY A 8 3.63 -10.77 5.29
N GLU A 9 3.61 -10.80 6.62
CA GLU A 9 2.42 -11.14 7.42
C GLU A 9 1.36 -10.04 7.29
N SER A 10 0.08 -10.38 7.19
CA SER A 10 -0.98 -9.35 7.19
C SER A 10 -1.15 -8.72 8.59
N LEU A 11 -1.66 -7.49 8.65
CA LEU A 11 -2.03 -6.88 9.93
C LEU A 11 -3.03 -7.74 10.70
N ARG A 12 -4.04 -8.30 10.02
CA ARG A 12 -5.01 -9.20 10.65
C ARG A 12 -4.40 -10.50 11.15
N SER A 13 -3.46 -11.10 10.42
CA SER A 13 -2.71 -12.27 10.89
C SER A 13 -1.97 -11.96 12.18
N TYR A 14 -1.26 -10.83 12.22
CA TYR A 14 -0.51 -10.42 13.39
C TYR A 14 -1.42 -10.24 14.61
N VAL A 15 -2.56 -9.57 14.44
CA VAL A 15 -3.57 -9.39 15.49
C VAL A 15 -4.12 -10.75 15.95
N ALA A 16 -4.60 -11.58 15.02
CA ALA A 16 -5.19 -12.88 15.33
C ALA A 16 -4.19 -13.81 16.04
N ARG A 17 -2.95 -13.87 15.57
CA ARG A 17 -1.88 -14.69 16.16
C ARG A 17 -1.53 -14.23 17.57
N THR A 18 -1.45 -12.91 17.76
CA THR A 18 -1.14 -12.32 19.05
C THR A 18 -2.24 -12.62 20.07
N LEU A 19 -3.51 -12.53 19.66
CA LEU A 19 -4.66 -12.89 20.47
C LEU A 19 -4.73 -14.40 20.76
N TYR A 20 -4.49 -15.24 19.77
CA TYR A 20 -4.48 -16.71 19.90
C TYR A 20 -3.46 -17.18 20.94
N LEU A 21 -2.25 -16.61 20.92
CA LEU A 21 -1.19 -16.91 21.89
C LEU A 21 -1.40 -16.20 23.24
N ASN A 22 -2.51 -15.48 23.44
CA ASN A 22 -2.81 -14.65 24.61
C ASN A 22 -1.74 -13.60 24.98
N PHE A 23 -0.86 -13.22 24.05
CA PHE A 23 0.06 -12.10 24.24
C PHE A 23 -0.68 -10.79 23.97
N GLY A 24 -0.54 -9.76 24.82
CA GLY A 24 -1.12 -8.43 24.53
C GLY A 24 -2.64 -8.41 24.36
N LYS A 25 -3.37 -9.42 24.87
CA LYS A 25 -4.82 -9.59 24.68
C LYS A 25 -5.63 -8.34 25.01
N HIS A 26 -5.26 -7.64 26.07
CA HIS A 26 -5.94 -6.39 26.47
C HIS A 26 -5.70 -5.23 25.49
N GLU A 27 -4.55 -5.19 24.82
CA GLU A 27 -4.19 -4.10 23.91
C GLU A 27 -4.83 -4.29 22.53
N LEU A 28 -4.93 -5.53 22.04
CA LEU A 28 -5.39 -5.82 20.67
C LEU A 28 -6.82 -6.38 20.57
N SER A 29 -7.51 -6.68 21.68
CA SER A 29 -8.87 -7.25 21.63
C SER A 29 -9.87 -6.40 20.85
N SER A 30 -9.73 -5.07 20.93
CA SER A 30 -10.56 -4.12 20.18
C SER A 30 -10.39 -4.21 18.66
N LEU A 31 -9.34 -4.89 18.19
CA LEU A 31 -8.95 -5.04 16.78
C LEU A 31 -9.30 -6.42 16.23
N ALA A 32 -9.83 -7.32 17.08
CA ALA A 32 -10.15 -8.69 16.68
C ALA A 32 -11.26 -8.73 15.62
N ASN A 33 -12.21 -7.79 15.71
CA ASN A 33 -13.44 -7.77 14.92
C ASN A 33 -13.56 -6.46 14.13
N GLY A 34 -14.27 -6.50 13.00
CA GLY A 34 -14.54 -5.31 12.20
C GLY A 34 -13.34 -4.82 11.37
N ASN A 35 -13.49 -3.64 10.76
CA ASN A 35 -12.51 -3.04 9.86
C ASN A 35 -11.24 -2.60 10.61
N ILE A 36 -10.07 -2.76 9.99
CA ILE A 36 -8.85 -2.08 10.42
C ILE A 36 -8.89 -0.66 9.88
N LEU A 37 -8.92 0.32 10.78
CA LEU A 37 -8.90 1.73 10.45
C LEU A 37 -7.48 2.33 10.59
N THR A 38 -7.26 3.54 10.08
CA THR A 38 -5.99 4.27 10.28
C THR A 38 -5.54 4.30 11.74
N LYS A 39 -6.45 4.61 12.67
CA LYS A 39 -6.13 4.67 14.12
C LYS A 39 -5.61 3.33 14.65
N ASP A 40 -6.05 2.23 14.05
CA ASP A 40 -5.71 0.87 14.44
C ASP A 40 -4.31 0.51 13.94
N VAL A 41 -3.95 0.91 12.72
CA VAL A 41 -2.58 0.79 12.21
C VAL A 41 -1.60 1.58 13.07
N ARG A 42 -1.94 2.83 13.45
CA ARG A 42 -1.11 3.63 14.38
C ARG A 42 -0.94 2.94 15.74
N LYS A 43 -2.00 2.34 16.26
CA LYS A 43 -1.96 1.55 17.50
C LYS A 43 -1.05 0.32 17.37
N ILE A 44 -1.15 -0.43 16.28
CA ILE A 44 -0.26 -1.58 15.98
C ILE A 44 1.19 -1.12 15.87
N ALA A 45 1.45 0.00 15.17
CA ALA A 45 2.79 0.58 15.03
C ALA A 45 3.41 0.91 16.40
N SER A 46 2.65 1.58 17.27
CA SER A 46 3.06 1.89 18.65
C SER A 46 3.36 0.63 19.47
N ILE A 47 2.54 -0.42 19.36
CA ILE A 47 2.79 -1.71 19.99
C ILE A 47 4.07 -2.34 19.46
N LEU A 48 4.37 -2.24 18.17
CA LEU A 48 5.64 -2.73 17.59
C LEU A 48 6.85 -1.86 17.94
N GLY A 49 6.65 -0.70 18.57
CA GLY A 49 7.70 0.28 18.85
C GLY A 49 8.09 1.11 17.63
N TRP A 50 7.22 1.16 16.61
CA TRP A 50 7.37 1.95 15.40
C TRP A 50 6.41 3.14 15.49
N SER A 51 6.74 4.13 16.32
CA SER A 51 5.89 5.32 16.49
C SER A 51 5.89 6.22 15.24
N GLY A 52 4.89 7.10 15.16
CA GLY A 52 4.83 8.14 14.15
C GLY A 52 4.42 7.66 12.76
N CYS A 53 4.50 8.58 11.80
CA CYS A 53 4.07 8.37 10.42
C CYS A 53 4.95 7.35 9.69
N HIS A 54 6.23 7.23 10.06
CA HIS A 54 7.11 6.22 9.50
C HIS A 54 6.67 4.81 9.83
N GLY A 55 6.39 4.52 11.12
CA GLY A 55 5.90 3.21 11.51
C GLY A 55 4.56 2.87 10.87
N PHE A 56 3.66 3.85 10.77
CA PHE A 56 2.40 3.71 10.04
C PHE A 56 2.62 3.39 8.56
N ASN A 57 3.42 4.17 7.85
CA ASN A 57 3.69 4.03 6.42
C ASN A 57 4.40 2.72 6.11
N ARG A 58 5.33 2.31 6.97
CA ARG A 58 5.96 0.99 6.91
C ARG A 58 4.94 -0.13 7.01
N LEU A 59 4.01 -0.06 7.98
CA LEU A 59 2.97 -1.07 8.12
C LEU A 59 2.06 -1.14 6.89
N LEU A 60 1.67 0.01 6.32
CA LEU A 60 0.91 0.05 5.08
C LEU A 60 1.67 -0.59 3.91
N HIS A 61 2.96 -0.30 3.76
CA HIS A 61 3.74 -0.84 2.66
C HIS A 61 3.98 -2.36 2.80
N GLU A 62 4.40 -2.80 3.99
CA GLU A 62 4.91 -4.17 4.19
C GLU A 62 3.80 -5.19 4.52
N HIS A 63 2.65 -4.74 5.04
CA HIS A 63 1.66 -5.63 5.68
C HIS A 63 0.22 -5.47 5.18
N THR A 64 -0.03 -4.63 4.17
CA THR A 64 -1.35 -4.48 3.53
C THR A 64 -1.24 -4.46 2.00
N ASN A 65 -2.35 -4.22 1.32
CA ASN A 65 -2.41 -4.01 -0.13
C ASN A 65 -2.15 -2.55 -0.55
N TYR A 66 -1.80 -1.67 0.40
CA TYR A 66 -1.59 -0.24 0.14
C TYR A 66 -0.51 0.11 -0.91
N PRO A 67 0.49 -0.74 -1.24
CA PRO A 67 1.35 -0.48 -2.39
C PRO A 67 0.59 -0.23 -3.69
N MET A 68 -0.61 -0.83 -3.88
CA MET A 68 -1.48 -0.52 -5.03
C MET A 68 -1.94 0.96 -5.06
N ASN A 69 -1.90 1.68 -3.95
CA ASN A 69 -2.32 3.08 -3.89
C ASN A 69 -1.15 4.07 -3.90
N SER A 70 0.08 3.60 -3.72
CA SER A 70 1.19 4.47 -3.30
C SER A 70 2.49 4.30 -4.10
N VAL A 71 2.64 3.20 -4.85
CA VAL A 71 3.85 2.97 -5.67
C VAL A 71 3.93 3.96 -6.82
N PHE A 72 2.83 4.19 -7.55
CA PHE A 72 2.76 5.31 -8.48
C PHE A 72 2.69 6.62 -7.70
N LYS A 73 3.59 7.54 -8.01
CA LYS A 73 3.73 8.78 -7.24
C LYS A 73 4.01 9.96 -8.16
N ASP A 74 3.33 11.06 -7.89
CA ASP A 74 3.65 12.35 -8.46
C ASP A 74 4.87 12.95 -7.75
N GLU A 75 5.70 13.69 -8.47
CA GLU A 75 6.89 14.29 -7.85
C GLU A 75 6.55 15.39 -6.82
N HIS A 76 5.37 16.01 -6.94
CA HIS A 76 4.85 17.04 -6.02
C HIS A 76 4.25 16.45 -4.74
N ASP A 77 3.87 15.17 -4.77
CA ASP A 77 3.44 14.44 -3.57
C ASP A 77 4.65 13.85 -2.86
N ILE A 78 4.96 14.41 -1.70
CA ILE A 78 6.04 13.94 -0.82
C ILE A 78 5.52 13.14 0.38
N SER A 79 4.25 12.72 0.37
CA SER A 79 3.70 11.83 1.39
C SER A 79 3.59 10.39 0.87
N TYR A 80 3.84 9.39 1.72
CA TYR A 80 3.59 8.00 1.32
C TYR A 80 2.07 7.69 1.33
N SER A 81 1.40 8.02 2.44
CA SER A 81 0.00 7.66 2.70
C SER A 81 -1.05 8.74 2.41
N LEU A 82 -0.71 9.81 1.67
CA LEU A 82 -1.62 10.94 1.47
C LEU A 82 -2.19 11.42 2.82
N ALA A 83 -3.48 11.75 2.85
CA ALA A 83 -4.22 12.13 4.06
C ALA A 83 -4.67 10.93 4.92
N SER A 84 -4.32 9.69 4.54
CA SER A 84 -4.76 8.51 5.30
C SER A 84 -4.23 8.51 6.73
N TYR A 85 -3.03 9.05 6.98
CA TYR A 85 -2.45 9.10 8.34
C TYR A 85 -3.26 9.99 9.31
N THR A 86 -3.77 11.13 8.82
CA THR A 86 -4.53 12.09 9.64
C THR A 86 -6.01 11.69 9.76
N ASN A 87 -6.57 11.03 8.75
CA ASN A 87 -7.94 10.54 8.77
C ASN A 87 -8.09 9.24 9.57
N SER A 88 -8.40 9.36 10.86
CA SER A 88 -8.54 8.24 11.79
C SER A 88 -9.61 7.20 11.39
N GLY A 89 -10.62 7.60 10.61
CA GLY A 89 -11.74 6.75 10.20
C GLY A 89 -11.55 6.05 8.86
N TYR A 90 -10.45 6.30 8.17
CA TYR A 90 -10.18 5.67 6.87
C TYR A 90 -9.98 4.16 7.04
N VAL A 91 -10.70 3.37 6.25
CA VAL A 91 -10.63 1.90 6.25
C VAL A 91 -9.38 1.47 5.48
N ILE A 92 -8.45 0.84 6.18
CA ILE A 92 -7.23 0.27 5.59
C ILE A 92 -7.49 -1.18 5.15
N GLU A 93 -8.19 -1.96 5.96
CA GLU A 93 -8.54 -3.35 5.65
C GLU A 93 -9.98 -3.65 6.08
N SER A 94 -10.83 -4.06 5.14
CA SER A 94 -12.22 -4.47 5.41
C SER A 94 -12.28 -5.77 6.24
N SER A 95 -13.28 -5.95 7.10
CA SER A 95 -13.52 -7.23 7.80
C SER A 95 -14.04 -8.32 6.87
N ALA A 96 -14.75 -7.90 5.82
CA ALA A 96 -15.27 -8.76 4.76
C ALA A 96 -14.18 -9.18 3.76
N LEU A 97 -12.95 -8.69 3.91
CA LEU A 97 -11.84 -9.12 3.06
C LEU A 97 -11.60 -10.61 3.28
N SER A 98 -11.72 -11.38 2.20
CA SER A 98 -11.39 -12.79 2.23
C SER A 98 -9.88 -12.99 2.20
N HIS A 99 -9.38 -13.86 3.07
CA HIS A 99 -7.98 -14.28 3.09
C HIS A 99 -7.83 -15.59 2.34
N SER A 100 -6.65 -15.78 1.77
CA SER A 100 -6.27 -17.02 1.12
C SER A 100 -4.85 -17.40 1.50
N PHE A 101 -4.51 -18.68 1.34
CA PHE A 101 -3.17 -19.16 1.63
C PHE A 101 -2.67 -20.12 0.55
N CYS A 102 -1.36 -20.24 0.45
CA CYS A 102 -0.70 -21.26 -0.36
C CYS A 102 -0.27 -22.41 0.56
N PRO A 103 -0.69 -23.66 0.31
CA PRO A 103 -0.31 -24.80 1.15
C PRO A 103 1.21 -25.02 1.24
N ASP A 104 1.94 -24.72 0.16
CA ASP A 104 3.40 -24.83 0.14
C ASP A 104 4.07 -23.71 0.95
N CYS A 105 3.59 -22.46 0.87
CA CYS A 105 4.06 -21.38 1.74
C CYS A 105 3.84 -21.72 3.22
N LEU A 106 2.67 -22.26 3.54
CA LEU A 106 2.33 -22.68 4.90
C LEU A 106 3.32 -23.76 5.38
N SER A 107 3.58 -24.77 4.54
CA SER A 107 4.56 -25.83 4.83
C SER A 107 5.98 -25.30 5.00
N ASP A 108 6.41 -24.38 4.15
CA ASP A 108 7.72 -23.71 4.24
C ASP A 108 7.86 -22.91 5.54
N ASP A 109 6.81 -22.20 5.95
CA ASP A 109 6.80 -21.42 7.20
C ASP A 109 6.90 -22.33 8.42
N ILE A 110 6.14 -23.42 8.46
CA ILE A 110 6.24 -24.40 9.56
C ILE A 110 7.65 -24.97 9.64
N LYS A 111 8.24 -25.36 8.50
CA LYS A 111 9.60 -25.91 8.46
C LYS A 111 10.66 -24.92 8.91
N SER A 112 10.52 -23.64 8.54
CA SER A 112 11.56 -22.63 8.77
C SER A 112 11.40 -21.83 10.06
N LEU A 113 10.17 -21.60 10.51
CA LEU A 113 9.84 -20.74 11.65
C LEU A 113 9.19 -21.51 12.80
N GLY A 114 8.72 -22.75 12.56
CA GLY A 114 7.95 -23.55 13.51
C GLY A 114 6.46 -23.18 13.58
N TYR A 115 6.00 -22.21 12.79
CA TYR A 115 4.60 -21.79 12.70
C TYR A 115 4.34 -21.09 11.36
N SER A 116 3.08 -21.07 10.94
CA SER A 116 2.60 -20.35 9.76
C SER A 116 1.85 -19.06 10.13
N TYR A 117 1.57 -18.22 9.13
CA TYR A 117 0.82 -16.98 9.29
C TYR A 117 0.12 -16.62 7.97
N TRP A 118 -0.92 -15.79 8.04
CA TRP A 118 -1.56 -15.28 6.83
C TRP A 118 -0.67 -14.21 6.21
N ARG A 119 -0.42 -14.36 4.91
CA ARG A 119 0.32 -13.36 4.13
C ARG A 119 -0.53 -12.11 3.97
N ARG A 120 0.13 -10.97 3.74
CA ARG A 120 -0.55 -9.72 3.38
C ARG A 120 -1.54 -9.97 2.23
N PRO A 121 -2.72 -9.36 2.27
CA PRO A 121 -3.73 -9.57 1.25
C PRO A 121 -3.20 -9.11 -0.12
N LEU A 122 -3.46 -9.93 -1.13
CA LEU A 122 -3.24 -9.58 -2.52
C LEU A 122 -4.47 -8.85 -3.07
N HIS A 123 -4.37 -8.31 -4.30
CA HIS A 123 -5.54 -7.83 -5.03
C HIS A 123 -6.58 -8.95 -5.13
N SER A 124 -7.88 -8.61 -5.12
CA SER A 124 -8.98 -9.60 -5.06
C SER A 124 -8.94 -10.63 -6.18
N ASP A 125 -8.34 -10.27 -7.31
CA ASP A 125 -8.29 -11.10 -8.51
C ASP A 125 -7.06 -12.03 -8.56
N VAL A 126 -6.20 -11.99 -7.53
CA VAL A 126 -5.00 -12.83 -7.47
C VAL A 126 -5.30 -14.16 -6.78
N ASN A 127 -5.34 -15.23 -7.57
CA ASN A 127 -5.62 -16.60 -7.11
C ASN A 127 -4.39 -17.52 -7.11
N VAL A 128 -3.19 -16.99 -7.34
CA VAL A 128 -1.98 -17.78 -7.57
C VAL A 128 -0.84 -17.33 -6.66
N CYS A 129 -0.12 -18.30 -6.07
CA CYS A 129 1.13 -18.05 -5.38
C CYS A 129 2.28 -17.91 -6.39
N THR A 130 2.89 -16.73 -6.47
CA THR A 130 4.05 -16.49 -7.35
C THR A 130 5.33 -17.24 -6.92
N LYS A 131 5.42 -17.68 -5.66
CA LYS A 131 6.60 -18.39 -5.16
C LYS A 131 6.59 -19.87 -5.56
N HIS A 132 5.41 -20.49 -5.51
CA HIS A 132 5.26 -21.93 -5.71
C HIS A 132 4.52 -22.29 -6.99
N SER A 133 3.95 -21.30 -7.70
CA SER A 133 3.14 -21.50 -8.89
C SER A 133 1.97 -22.45 -8.64
N THR A 134 1.28 -22.26 -7.51
CA THR A 134 0.12 -23.05 -7.10
C THR A 134 -1.08 -22.16 -6.80
N LYS A 135 -2.30 -22.70 -6.93
CA LYS A 135 -3.51 -21.95 -6.60
C LYS A 135 -3.60 -21.67 -5.10
N LEU A 136 -4.08 -20.48 -4.78
CA LEU A 136 -4.41 -20.08 -3.43
C LEU A 136 -5.72 -20.75 -3.00
N VAL A 137 -5.78 -21.12 -1.73
CA VAL A 137 -6.95 -21.73 -1.11
C VAL A 137 -7.73 -20.62 -0.40
N HIS A 138 -8.92 -20.30 -0.92
CA HIS A 138 -9.80 -19.23 -0.44
C HIS A 138 -10.86 -19.72 0.56
N ASN A 139 -11.18 -21.01 0.51
CA ASN A 139 -12.17 -21.66 1.35
C ASN A 139 -11.50 -22.76 2.17
N CYS A 140 -11.98 -22.96 3.40
CA CYS A 140 -11.53 -24.06 4.22
C CYS A 140 -11.93 -25.39 3.57
N PRO A 141 -10.96 -26.28 3.26
CA PRO A 141 -11.27 -27.56 2.61
C PRO A 141 -11.99 -28.55 3.53
N PHE A 142 -12.14 -28.22 4.83
CA PHE A 142 -12.75 -29.11 5.82
C PHE A 142 -14.19 -28.73 6.19
N CYS A 143 -14.59 -27.47 6.02
CA CYS A 143 -15.95 -27.00 6.29
C CYS A 143 -16.59 -26.20 5.14
N GLY A 144 -15.81 -25.80 4.13
CA GLY A 144 -16.27 -25.02 2.97
C GLY A 144 -16.34 -23.50 3.20
N GLU A 145 -16.24 -23.04 4.44
CA GLU A 145 -16.35 -21.63 4.78
C GLU A 145 -15.17 -20.79 4.27
N HIS A 146 -15.44 -19.55 3.86
CA HIS A 146 -14.41 -18.60 3.44
C HIS A 146 -13.65 -18.06 4.65
N PHE A 147 -12.34 -17.87 4.50
CA PHE A 147 -11.53 -17.27 5.56
C PHE A 147 -11.78 -15.76 5.62
N SER A 148 -12.36 -15.30 6.73
CA SER A 148 -12.56 -13.89 7.01
C SER A 148 -12.81 -13.71 8.51
N VAL A 149 -12.73 -12.48 8.98
CA VAL A 149 -12.98 -12.18 10.40
C VAL A 149 -14.43 -12.44 10.79
N ASP A 150 -15.36 -12.19 9.88
CA ASP A 150 -16.80 -12.29 10.14
C ASP A 150 -17.36 -13.71 9.89
N ASN A 151 -16.54 -14.65 9.41
CA ASN A 151 -16.95 -16.01 9.10
C ASN A 151 -15.99 -17.06 9.70
N HIS A 152 -15.08 -17.62 8.90
CA HIS A 152 -14.09 -18.56 9.39
C HIS A 152 -12.81 -17.82 9.78
N GLY A 153 -12.71 -17.51 11.08
CA GLY A 153 -11.67 -16.69 11.67
C GLY A 153 -10.25 -17.14 11.36
N LEU A 154 -9.31 -16.20 11.38
CA LEU A 154 -7.93 -16.42 11.00
C LEU A 154 -7.16 -17.33 11.97
N GLU A 155 -7.69 -17.56 13.16
CA GLU A 155 -7.14 -18.50 14.15
C GLU A 155 -7.11 -19.95 13.67
N VAL A 156 -7.94 -20.31 12.68
CA VAL A 156 -7.94 -21.65 12.05
C VAL A 156 -6.55 -22.07 11.55
N MET A 157 -5.72 -21.10 11.16
CA MET A 157 -4.31 -21.34 10.77
C MET A 157 -3.53 -22.12 11.83
N TRP A 158 -3.89 -21.95 13.11
CA TRP A 158 -3.21 -22.57 14.25
C TRP A 158 -4.10 -23.53 15.04
N SER A 159 -5.41 -23.28 15.12
CA SER A 159 -6.34 -24.14 15.85
C SER A 159 -6.81 -25.36 15.06
N GLY A 160 -6.69 -25.32 13.73
CA GLY A 160 -7.31 -26.30 12.84
C GLY A 160 -8.84 -26.15 12.75
N CYS A 161 -9.44 -27.00 11.92
CA CYS A 161 -10.89 -27.10 11.71
C CYS A 161 -11.28 -28.58 11.61
N ASN A 162 -12.35 -29.00 12.30
CA ASN A 162 -12.84 -30.39 12.32
C ASN A 162 -11.75 -31.44 12.64
N GLY A 163 -10.82 -31.11 13.55
CA GLY A 163 -9.73 -32.00 13.96
C GLY A 163 -8.57 -32.10 12.95
N ARG A 164 -8.60 -31.31 11.88
CA ARG A 164 -7.58 -31.28 10.82
C ARG A 164 -6.92 -29.92 10.72
N TYR A 165 -5.69 -29.89 10.23
CA TYR A 165 -4.91 -28.66 10.10
C TYR A 165 -4.72 -28.25 8.63
N LEU A 166 -4.64 -26.95 8.37
CA LEU A 166 -4.48 -26.41 7.01
C LEU A 166 -3.16 -26.85 6.34
N ASN A 167 -2.16 -27.31 7.09
CA ASN A 167 -0.92 -27.88 6.54
C ASN A 167 -1.10 -29.27 5.93
N GLU A 168 -2.24 -29.94 6.15
CA GLU A 168 -2.57 -31.21 5.50
C GLU A 168 -3.10 -31.03 4.07
N VAL A 169 -3.34 -29.79 3.65
CA VAL A 169 -3.91 -29.46 2.34
C VAL A 169 -2.83 -29.64 1.28
N VAL A 170 -3.19 -30.32 0.19
CA VAL A 170 -2.30 -30.52 -0.97
C VAL A 170 -2.49 -29.36 -1.94
N ALA A 171 -1.39 -28.83 -2.47
CA ALA A 171 -1.42 -27.73 -3.42
C ALA A 171 -1.95 -28.16 -4.80
N ASP A 172 -2.76 -27.30 -5.42
CA ASP A 172 -3.18 -27.44 -6.82
C ASP A 172 -2.19 -26.71 -7.74
N THR A 173 -1.57 -27.44 -8.66
CA THR A 173 -0.58 -26.94 -9.63
C THR A 173 -1.21 -26.54 -10.97
N GLY A 174 -2.53 -26.70 -11.15
CA GLY A 174 -3.26 -26.38 -12.39
C GLY A 174 -3.49 -24.87 -12.56
N VAL A 175 -2.41 -24.10 -12.60
CA VAL A 175 -2.41 -22.62 -12.67
C VAL A 175 -2.54 -22.14 -14.12
N ASP A 176 -3.43 -21.17 -14.32
CA ASP A 176 -3.61 -20.47 -15.60
C ASP A 176 -2.51 -19.39 -15.81
N GLU A 177 -2.04 -19.25 -17.05
CA GLU A 177 -0.95 -18.31 -17.38
C GLU A 177 -1.35 -16.83 -17.16
N VAL A 178 -2.61 -16.48 -17.39
CA VAL A 178 -3.14 -15.13 -17.16
C VAL A 178 -3.19 -14.83 -15.67
N GLU A 179 -3.64 -15.78 -14.86
CA GLU A 179 -3.63 -15.64 -13.39
C GLU A 179 -2.19 -15.54 -12.84
N ALA A 180 -1.28 -16.36 -13.37
CA ALA A 180 0.14 -16.31 -12.99
C ALA A 180 0.78 -14.97 -13.37
N LYS A 181 0.47 -14.45 -14.57
CA LYS A 181 0.90 -13.12 -15.01
C LYS A 181 0.40 -12.05 -14.05
N LEU A 182 -0.90 -12.00 -13.79
CA LEU A 182 -1.51 -11.04 -12.86
C LEU A 182 -0.83 -11.09 -11.48
N ALA A 183 -0.69 -12.29 -10.91
CA ALA A 183 -0.04 -12.50 -9.62
C ALA A 183 1.40 -11.96 -9.63
N SER A 184 2.15 -12.23 -10.69
CA SER A 184 3.54 -11.75 -10.85
C SER A 184 3.62 -10.23 -10.90
N PHE A 185 2.71 -9.56 -11.61
CA PHE A 185 2.67 -8.10 -11.65
C PHE A 185 2.33 -7.51 -10.28
N VAL A 186 1.25 -7.96 -9.65
CA VAL A 186 0.83 -7.47 -8.32
C VAL A 186 1.95 -7.64 -7.30
N VAL A 187 2.57 -8.83 -7.23
CA VAL A 187 3.72 -9.08 -6.35
C VAL A 187 4.93 -8.22 -6.72
N GLY A 188 5.13 -7.93 -8.01
CA GLY A 188 6.15 -7.00 -8.51
C GLY A 188 5.98 -5.60 -7.93
N PHE A 189 4.79 -5.00 -8.07
CA PHE A 189 4.48 -3.68 -7.50
C PHE A 189 4.67 -3.66 -5.98
N TYR A 190 4.24 -4.73 -5.31
CA TYR A 190 4.37 -4.95 -3.89
C TYR A 190 5.81 -5.09 -3.37
N LYS A 191 6.75 -5.38 -4.27
CA LYS A 191 8.19 -5.52 -3.99
C LYS A 191 9.02 -4.35 -4.54
N CYS A 192 8.39 -3.36 -5.18
CA CYS A 192 9.08 -2.17 -5.66
C CYS A 192 9.80 -1.49 -4.50
N SER A 193 11.11 -1.26 -4.66
CA SER A 193 11.93 -0.51 -3.70
C SER A 193 11.94 1.00 -4.00
N PHE A 194 11.26 1.43 -5.06
CA PHE A 194 11.18 2.82 -5.48
C PHE A 194 9.75 3.20 -5.92
N HIS A 195 9.44 4.49 -5.82
CA HIS A 195 8.25 5.08 -6.40
C HIS A 195 8.37 5.13 -7.92
N ILE A 196 7.29 4.77 -8.60
CA ILE A 196 7.17 4.87 -10.04
C ILE A 196 6.66 6.28 -10.37
N PRO A 197 7.47 7.13 -11.04
CA PRO A 197 7.03 8.47 -11.42
C PRO A 197 5.89 8.35 -12.42
N ILE A 198 4.71 8.84 -12.04
CA ILE A 198 3.50 8.61 -12.82
C ILE A 198 3.55 9.22 -14.23
N GLU A 199 4.09 10.44 -14.38
CA GLU A 199 4.26 11.08 -15.69
C GLU A 199 5.09 10.18 -16.62
N LYS A 200 6.15 9.57 -16.09
CA LYS A 200 7.03 8.67 -16.86
C LYS A 200 6.36 7.34 -17.17
N ALA A 201 5.57 6.80 -16.25
CA ALA A 201 4.78 5.60 -16.52
C ALA A 201 3.76 5.82 -17.64
N ILE A 202 3.10 6.97 -17.66
CA ILE A 202 2.17 7.35 -18.74
C ILE A 202 2.92 7.45 -20.08
N CYS A 203 4.07 8.14 -20.14
CA CYS A 203 4.86 8.20 -21.37
C CYS A 203 5.28 6.81 -21.87
N VAL A 204 5.76 5.94 -20.98
CA VAL A 204 6.15 4.56 -21.32
C VAL A 204 4.95 3.74 -21.81
N LEU A 205 3.78 3.93 -21.23
CA LEU A 205 2.54 3.31 -21.71
C LEU A 205 2.17 3.81 -23.11
N ILE A 206 2.14 5.13 -23.33
CA ILE A 206 1.85 5.72 -24.65
C ILE A 206 2.80 5.16 -25.71
N GLU A 207 4.12 5.17 -25.45
CA GLU A 207 5.12 4.60 -26.36
C GLU A 207 4.86 3.12 -26.65
N ARG A 208 4.51 2.33 -25.62
CA ARG A 208 4.19 0.92 -25.77
C ARG A 208 2.93 0.71 -26.62
N LEU A 209 1.87 1.48 -26.39
CA LEU A 209 0.62 1.39 -27.15
C LEU A 209 0.83 1.79 -28.61
N LEU A 210 1.62 2.84 -28.88
CA LEU A 210 1.98 3.24 -30.24
C LEU A 210 2.77 2.15 -31.00
N GLN A 211 3.66 1.43 -30.31
CA GLN A 211 4.36 0.27 -30.89
C GLN A 211 3.35 -0.84 -31.24
N LEU A 212 2.47 -1.18 -30.31
CA LEU A 212 1.46 -2.23 -30.51
C LEU A 212 0.46 -1.89 -31.62
N ARG A 213 0.10 -0.61 -31.76
CA ARG A 213 -0.74 -0.09 -32.84
C ARG A 213 -0.18 -0.43 -34.22
N SER A 214 1.14 -0.43 -34.36
CA SER A 214 1.81 -0.75 -35.63
C SER A 214 1.86 -2.25 -35.95
N THR A 215 1.62 -3.11 -34.96
CA THR A 215 1.81 -4.57 -35.08
C THR A 215 0.53 -5.40 -34.95
N THR A 216 -0.54 -4.84 -34.36
CA THR A 216 -1.71 -5.62 -33.95
C THR A 216 -2.99 -5.07 -34.57
N SER A 217 -3.77 -5.93 -35.25
CA SER A 217 -5.10 -5.60 -35.78
C SER A 217 -6.25 -5.86 -34.78
N GLU A 218 -6.00 -6.68 -33.76
CA GLU A 218 -7.00 -6.99 -32.73
C GLU A 218 -7.06 -5.92 -31.64
N ARG A 219 -8.27 -5.58 -31.18
CA ARG A 219 -8.52 -4.61 -30.09
C ARG A 219 -8.01 -3.19 -30.34
N ILE A 220 -7.90 -2.77 -31.60
CA ILE A 220 -7.50 -1.40 -31.97
C ILE A 220 -8.39 -0.36 -31.26
N ASP A 221 -9.70 -0.56 -31.19
CA ASP A 221 -10.61 0.39 -30.54
C ASP A 221 -10.28 0.60 -29.05
N GLN A 222 -9.96 -0.47 -28.31
CA GLN A 222 -9.55 -0.38 -26.91
C GLN A 222 -8.21 0.35 -26.77
N LEU A 223 -7.26 0.03 -27.66
CA LEU A 223 -5.95 0.66 -27.68
C LEU A 223 -6.05 2.17 -27.95
N GLU A 224 -6.89 2.59 -28.91
CA GLU A 224 -7.12 4.00 -29.23
C GLU A 224 -7.80 4.73 -28.06
N ASN A 225 -8.79 4.11 -27.41
CA ASN A 225 -9.43 4.67 -26.22
C ASN A 225 -8.42 4.87 -25.06
N ASP A 226 -7.54 3.89 -24.83
CA ASP A 226 -6.52 3.97 -23.78
C ASP A 226 -5.46 5.02 -24.11
N LEU A 227 -5.04 5.14 -25.38
CA LEU A 227 -4.16 6.22 -25.84
C LEU A 227 -4.79 7.59 -25.60
N GLU A 228 -6.05 7.80 -26.02
CA GLU A 228 -6.76 9.06 -25.83
C GLU A 228 -6.88 9.42 -24.34
N TRP A 229 -7.17 8.42 -23.49
CA TRP A 229 -7.22 8.60 -22.05
C TRP A 229 -5.87 9.01 -21.45
N LEU A 230 -4.79 8.34 -21.85
CA LEU A 230 -3.43 8.64 -21.40
C LEU A 230 -2.97 10.04 -21.85
N ASP A 231 -3.27 10.44 -23.09
CA ASP A 231 -2.94 11.77 -23.64
C ASP A 231 -3.69 12.88 -22.90
N LYS A 232 -5.00 12.70 -22.65
CA LYS A 232 -5.77 13.64 -21.82
C LYS A 232 -5.20 13.72 -20.41
N ARG A 233 -4.78 12.58 -19.85
CA ARG A 233 -4.24 12.52 -18.50
C ARG A 233 -2.91 13.24 -18.38
N ILE A 234 -1.95 13.01 -19.28
CA ILE A 234 -0.65 13.70 -19.24
C ILE A 234 -0.81 15.20 -19.44
N HIS A 235 -1.73 15.62 -20.32
CA HIS A 235 -2.05 17.04 -20.51
C HIS A 235 -2.64 17.67 -19.25
N SER A 236 -3.62 17.01 -18.63
CA SER A 236 -4.22 17.45 -17.36
C SER A 236 -3.18 17.57 -16.24
N MET A 237 -2.25 16.61 -16.14
CA MET A 237 -1.16 16.65 -15.17
C MET A 237 -0.20 17.82 -15.43
N SER A 238 0.17 18.06 -16.69
CA SER A 238 1.01 19.21 -17.05
C SER A 238 0.34 20.54 -16.70
N CYS A 239 -0.98 20.66 -16.93
CA CYS A 239 -1.74 21.85 -16.55
C CYS A 239 -1.77 22.03 -15.02
N ALA A 240 -2.07 20.98 -14.26
CA ALA A 240 -2.07 20.99 -12.80
C ALA A 240 -0.72 21.42 -12.22
N LYS A 241 0.36 20.83 -12.75
CA LYS A 241 1.75 21.16 -12.39
C LYS A 241 2.10 22.62 -12.70
N SER A 242 1.67 23.13 -13.85
CA SER A 242 1.92 24.54 -14.19
C SER A 242 1.23 25.52 -13.24
N GLN A 243 0.12 25.11 -12.60
CA GLN A 243 -0.64 25.90 -11.64
C GLN A 243 -0.30 25.59 -10.17
N ASN A 244 0.52 24.56 -9.89
CA ASN A 244 0.70 23.96 -8.57
C ASN A 244 -0.63 23.53 -7.91
N ASN A 245 -1.54 22.97 -8.71
CA ASN A 245 -2.86 22.54 -8.23
C ASN A 245 -2.78 21.14 -7.59
N GLY A 246 -2.81 21.10 -6.27
CA GLY A 246 -2.75 19.88 -5.46
C GLY A 246 -3.98 18.97 -5.58
N LEU A 247 -5.15 19.52 -5.92
CA LEU A 247 -6.40 18.74 -6.05
C LEU A 247 -6.38 17.78 -7.24
N MET A 248 -5.65 18.14 -8.29
CA MET A 248 -5.52 17.35 -9.52
C MET A 248 -4.45 16.23 -9.40
N VAL A 249 -3.66 16.25 -8.32
CA VAL A 249 -2.63 15.25 -7.99
C VAL A 249 -3.25 13.98 -7.39
N ASN A 250 -4.57 13.93 -7.18
CA ASN A 250 -5.23 12.72 -6.70
C ASN A 250 -5.32 11.70 -7.83
N VAL A 251 -4.41 10.73 -7.81
CA VAL A 251 -4.26 9.71 -8.84
C VAL A 251 -5.09 8.50 -8.47
N LEU A 252 -6.07 8.15 -9.31
CA LEU A 252 -6.62 6.79 -9.34
C LEU A 252 -5.53 5.84 -9.86
N SER A 253 -4.75 5.27 -8.95
CA SER A 253 -3.59 4.46 -9.28
C SER A 253 -3.97 3.15 -9.99
N PHE A 254 -5.16 2.61 -9.72
CA PHE A 254 -5.68 1.34 -10.26
C PHE A 254 -5.61 1.22 -11.78
N SER A 255 -6.05 2.24 -12.53
CA SER A 255 -6.08 2.19 -14.00
C SER A 255 -4.69 1.98 -14.62
N TYR A 256 -3.63 2.51 -14.00
CA TYR A 256 -2.26 2.31 -14.52
C TYR A 256 -1.75 0.90 -14.26
N PHE A 257 -2.13 0.26 -13.15
CA PHE A 257 -1.77 -1.15 -12.91
C PHE A 257 -2.38 -2.03 -13.99
N ASP A 258 -3.68 -1.86 -14.25
CA ASP A 258 -4.41 -2.66 -15.23
C ASP A 258 -3.79 -2.49 -16.63
N MET A 259 -3.54 -1.26 -17.06
CA MET A 259 -2.89 -0.99 -18.34
C MET A 259 -1.49 -1.62 -18.41
N VAL A 260 -0.68 -1.52 -17.35
CA VAL A 260 0.65 -2.14 -17.33
C VAL A 260 0.56 -3.66 -17.44
N ILE A 261 -0.39 -4.29 -16.73
CA ILE A 261 -0.62 -5.75 -16.78
C ILE A 261 -1.10 -6.18 -18.17
N VAL A 262 -1.97 -5.40 -18.82
CA VAL A 262 -2.50 -5.69 -20.15
C VAL A 262 -1.41 -5.58 -21.22
N TYR A 263 -0.65 -4.47 -21.23
CA TYR A 263 0.22 -4.11 -22.35
C TYR A 263 1.68 -4.56 -22.24
N PHE A 264 2.09 -5.05 -21.07
CA PHE A 264 3.41 -5.67 -20.86
C PHE A 264 3.28 -7.16 -20.55
N ASP A 265 4.18 -7.97 -21.09
CA ASP A 265 4.18 -9.42 -20.84
C ASP A 265 4.77 -9.75 -19.46
N ARG A 266 5.75 -8.96 -19.03
CA ARG A 266 6.47 -9.13 -17.77
C ARG A 266 6.66 -7.80 -17.07
N PHE A 267 6.59 -7.82 -15.74
CA PHE A 267 6.82 -6.63 -14.92
C PHE A 267 8.21 -6.03 -15.13
N ASP A 268 9.25 -6.88 -15.27
CA ASP A 268 10.61 -6.41 -15.53
C ASP A 268 10.74 -5.64 -16.85
N HIS A 269 9.96 -5.99 -17.87
CA HIS A 269 9.98 -5.27 -19.15
C HIS A 269 9.47 -3.84 -18.97
N PHE A 270 8.38 -3.67 -18.22
CA PHE A 270 7.88 -2.35 -17.85
C PHE A 270 8.91 -1.55 -17.05
N LEU A 271 9.55 -2.16 -16.04
CA LEU A 271 10.59 -1.49 -15.27
C LEU A 271 11.81 -1.10 -16.11
N ASN A 272 12.17 -1.89 -17.11
CA ASN A 272 13.27 -1.57 -18.02
C ASN A 272 12.93 -0.40 -18.92
N SER A 273 11.71 -0.33 -19.46
CA SER A 273 11.24 0.85 -20.21
C SER A 273 11.23 2.10 -19.35
N LEU A 274 10.78 2.01 -18.09
CA LEU A 274 10.85 3.12 -17.14
C LEU A 274 12.29 3.57 -16.86
N ARG A 275 13.24 2.64 -16.71
CA ARG A 275 14.67 2.96 -16.50
C ARG A 275 15.28 3.65 -17.71
N ALA A 276 14.88 3.27 -18.92
CA ALA A 276 15.31 3.97 -20.13
C ALA A 276 14.78 5.41 -20.19
N ALA A 277 13.56 5.64 -19.65
CA ALA A 277 12.91 6.95 -19.65
C ALA A 277 13.24 7.85 -18.43
N SER A 278 13.90 7.32 -17.39
CA SER A 278 14.17 8.03 -16.13
C SER A 278 15.57 7.76 -15.59
N ALA A 279 16.32 8.83 -15.30
CA ALA A 279 17.69 8.75 -14.80
C ALA A 279 17.78 8.37 -13.30
N SER A 280 16.70 8.56 -12.52
CA SER A 280 16.70 8.26 -11.09
C SER A 280 15.29 7.99 -10.57
N PHE A 281 15.16 7.04 -9.64
CA PHE A 281 13.91 6.78 -8.92
C PHE A 281 14.04 7.15 -7.44
N ARG A 282 12.96 7.69 -6.88
CA ARG A 282 12.85 8.00 -5.46
C ARG A 282 12.62 6.69 -4.67
N PRO A 283 13.44 6.34 -3.66
CA PRO A 283 13.19 5.17 -2.80
C PRO A 283 11.82 5.21 -2.13
N ILE A 284 11.15 4.06 -1.96
CA ILE A 284 9.81 3.98 -1.34
C ILE A 284 9.82 4.52 0.10
N ASP A 285 10.85 4.17 0.85
CA ASP A 285 11.00 4.50 2.27
C ASP A 285 11.32 5.97 2.51
N SER A 286 11.82 6.69 1.51
CA SER A 286 12.14 8.12 1.61
C SER A 286 10.94 9.00 1.97
N LEU A 287 9.71 8.53 1.69
CA LEU A 287 8.48 9.27 2.00
C LEU A 287 7.79 8.81 3.30
N TRP A 288 8.36 7.83 4.01
CA TRP A 288 7.72 7.26 5.19
C TRP A 288 7.63 8.25 6.35
N HIS A 289 8.54 9.22 6.45
CA HIS A 289 8.49 10.25 7.49
C HIS A 289 7.55 11.43 7.17
N THR A 290 6.78 11.38 6.08
CA THR A 290 5.96 12.53 5.67
C THR A 290 4.52 12.14 5.42
N TYR A 291 3.59 12.93 5.94
CA TYR A 291 2.16 12.79 5.70
C TYR A 291 1.55 14.09 5.17
N ASN A 292 0.44 13.97 4.43
CA ASN A 292 -0.33 15.12 3.99
C ASN A 292 -1.19 15.64 5.16
N SER A 293 -0.96 16.88 5.57
CA SER A 293 -1.67 17.54 6.67
C SER A 293 -2.95 18.25 6.24
N GLY A 294 -3.30 18.18 4.95
CA GLY A 294 -4.44 18.82 4.33
C GLY A 294 -4.03 19.89 3.32
N GLY A 295 -4.87 20.90 3.21
CA GLY A 295 -4.81 21.90 2.15
C GLY A 295 -5.95 21.70 1.16
N PHE A 296 -6.53 22.81 0.69
CA PHE A 296 -7.64 22.77 -0.25
C PHE A 296 -7.08 22.83 -1.67
N GLU A 297 -6.43 23.93 -2.06
CA GLU A 297 -5.84 24.07 -3.40
C GLU A 297 -4.40 23.54 -3.49
N SER A 298 -3.60 23.73 -2.44
CA SER A 298 -2.20 23.28 -2.36
C SER A 298 -2.04 22.07 -1.43
N LEU A 299 -1.17 21.11 -1.78
CA LEU A 299 -0.81 20.02 -0.87
C LEU A 299 0.10 20.52 0.25
N GLN A 300 -0.29 20.28 1.49
CA GLN A 300 0.49 20.63 2.66
C GLN A 300 0.98 19.37 3.37
N PHE A 301 2.21 19.42 3.85
CA PHE A 301 2.90 18.25 4.39
C PHE A 301 3.50 18.52 5.76
N VAL A 302 3.56 17.48 6.58
CA VAL A 302 4.36 17.45 7.79
C VAL A 302 5.36 16.31 7.70
N GLN A 303 6.64 16.65 7.78
CA GLN A 303 7.72 15.68 7.93
C GLN A 303 8.03 15.51 9.41
N GLU A 304 7.88 14.30 9.95
CA GLU A 304 8.20 13.98 11.34
C GLU A 304 9.71 13.73 11.51
N ASP A 305 10.26 14.29 12.58
CA ASP A 305 11.57 13.99 13.12
C ASP A 305 11.38 13.20 14.41
N GLU A 306 11.53 11.89 14.28
CA GLU A 306 11.31 10.94 15.35
C GLU A 306 12.30 11.06 16.50
N VAL A 307 13.50 11.59 16.23
CA VAL A 307 14.54 11.77 17.26
C VAL A 307 14.10 12.83 18.25
N HIS A 308 13.44 13.88 17.76
CA HIS A 308 13.03 15.02 18.57
C HIS A 308 11.53 15.04 18.88
N GLY A 309 10.72 14.17 18.27
CA GLY A 309 9.27 14.16 18.39
C GLY A 309 8.60 15.41 17.80
N MET A 310 9.24 16.00 16.78
CA MET A 310 8.86 17.27 16.19
C MET A 310 8.41 17.08 14.74
N GLY A 311 7.39 17.82 14.31
CA GLY A 311 6.94 17.89 12.93
C GLY A 311 7.40 19.19 12.25
N TYR A 312 7.89 19.07 11.02
CA TYR A 312 8.22 20.19 10.14
C TYR A 312 7.15 20.35 9.06
N TRP A 313 6.37 21.41 9.17
CA TRP A 313 5.36 21.73 8.17
C TRP A 313 5.99 22.36 6.92
N SER A 314 5.45 22.03 5.74
CA SER A 314 5.81 22.63 4.46
C SER A 314 4.67 22.62 3.44
N CYS A 315 4.67 23.59 2.54
CA CYS A 315 3.87 23.62 1.32
C CYS A 315 4.84 23.93 0.16
N PRO A 316 5.50 22.92 -0.43
CA PRO A 316 6.58 23.14 -1.40
C PRO A 316 6.09 23.75 -2.72
N TYR A 317 4.83 23.49 -3.07
CA TYR A 317 4.22 23.89 -4.33
C TYR A 317 2.91 24.63 -4.05
N PRO A 318 2.97 25.90 -3.61
CA PRO A 318 1.78 26.70 -3.38
C PRO A 318 1.12 27.08 -4.71
N PHE A 319 -0.21 27.05 -4.75
CA PHE A 319 -1.02 27.44 -5.91
C PHE A 319 -0.71 28.88 -6.35
N LYS A 320 -0.51 29.09 -7.65
CA LYS A 320 0.06 30.35 -8.17
C LYS A 320 -0.85 31.56 -8.01
N ASP A 321 -2.16 31.43 -8.19
CA ASP A 321 -3.07 32.59 -8.23
C ASP A 321 -3.51 33.08 -6.83
N PHE A 322 -3.22 32.33 -5.76
CA PHE A 322 -3.54 32.70 -4.38
C PHE A 322 -2.32 33.08 -3.55
N ALA A 323 -1.18 33.30 -4.21
CA ALA A 323 -0.06 33.96 -3.60
C ALA A 323 -0.37 35.41 -3.19
N GLU A 324 -1.61 35.93 -3.19
CA GLU A 324 -1.93 37.30 -2.75
C GLU A 324 -3.10 37.39 -1.75
N SER A 325 -3.80 36.29 -1.41
CA SER A 325 -4.99 36.32 -0.52
C SER A 325 -4.78 35.65 0.84
N GLU A 326 -5.61 36.02 1.83
CA GLU A 326 -5.62 35.49 3.21
C GLU A 326 -6.22 34.07 3.34
N THR A 327 -5.89 33.15 2.44
CA THR A 327 -6.34 31.75 2.51
C THR A 327 -5.46 30.91 3.44
N LEU A 328 -5.85 29.68 3.77
CA LEU A 328 -4.98 28.73 4.51
C LEU A 328 -3.66 28.46 3.77
N ASP A 329 -3.60 28.68 2.46
CA ASP A 329 -2.38 28.59 1.66
C ASP A 329 -1.41 29.76 1.89
N SER A 330 -1.88 30.87 2.47
CA SER A 330 -1.00 31.94 2.96
C SER A 330 -0.04 31.46 4.07
N LEU A 331 -0.34 30.31 4.72
CA LEU A 331 0.58 29.64 5.65
C LEU A 331 1.87 29.18 4.95
N ALA A 332 1.86 28.96 3.63
CA ALA A 332 3.08 28.64 2.85
C ALA A 332 4.14 29.74 2.92
N ARG A 333 3.72 30.98 3.21
CA ARG A 333 4.60 32.14 3.39
C ARG A 333 5.19 32.21 4.80
N ARG A 334 4.62 31.49 5.77
CA ARG A 334 5.14 31.45 7.14
C ARG A 334 6.36 30.54 7.18
N LYS A 335 7.38 30.94 7.95
CA LYS A 335 8.58 30.11 8.20
C LYS A 335 8.14 28.71 8.64
N LYS A 336 8.89 27.67 8.22
CA LYS A 336 8.75 26.28 8.70
C LYS A 336 8.40 26.27 10.18
N ALA A 337 7.15 25.93 10.48
CA ALA A 337 6.66 25.90 11.84
C ALA A 337 6.91 24.52 12.43
N ARG A 338 7.36 24.51 13.69
CA ARG A 338 7.65 23.30 14.46
C ARG A 338 6.43 22.97 15.29
N TYR A 339 5.93 21.75 15.19
CA TYR A 339 4.78 21.27 15.95
C TYR A 339 5.14 20.01 16.72
N ALA A 340 4.45 19.76 17.84
CA ALA A 340 4.50 18.44 18.46
C ALA A 340 3.82 17.43 17.52
N CYS A 341 4.47 16.29 17.27
CA CYS A 341 3.89 15.23 16.46
C CYS A 341 2.63 14.64 17.10
N CYS A 342 1.65 14.26 16.28
CA CYS A 342 0.33 13.80 16.73
C CYS A 342 0.37 12.56 17.64
N ASP A 343 1.39 11.71 17.49
CA ASP A 343 1.52 10.43 18.20
C ASP A 343 2.68 10.41 19.22
N PHE A 344 3.37 11.54 19.44
CA PHE A 344 4.46 11.59 20.42
C PHE A 344 3.92 11.99 21.80
N PRO A 345 4.32 11.29 22.87
CA PRO A 345 3.96 11.72 24.22
C PRO A 345 4.49 13.14 24.43
N ALA A 346 3.63 14.05 24.91
CA ALA A 346 4.01 15.42 25.19
C ALA A 346 5.33 15.43 25.99
N PRO A 347 6.31 16.28 25.62
CA PRO A 347 7.56 16.35 26.36
C PRO A 347 7.21 16.56 27.83
N LYS A 348 7.65 15.63 28.69
CA LYS A 348 7.51 15.78 30.14
C LYS A 348 8.08 17.14 30.47
N LYS A 349 7.27 18.05 31.02
CA LYS A 349 7.76 19.33 31.55
C LYS A 349 8.89 18.98 32.51
N THR A 350 10.13 19.15 32.09
CA THR A 350 11.25 19.24 33.01
C THR A 350 10.91 20.41 33.90
N ALA A 351 10.68 20.14 35.18
CA ALA A 351 10.58 21.17 36.18
C ALA A 351 11.80 22.08 36.00
N CYS A 352 11.56 23.35 35.72
CA CYS A 352 12.61 24.36 35.82
C CYS A 352 13.16 24.26 37.25
N LEU A 353 14.45 23.95 37.37
CA LEU A 353 15.22 24.23 38.58
C LEU A 353 15.54 25.72 38.62
#